data_AF-A0A3M1WG69-F1
#
_entry.id   AF-A0A3M1WG69-F1
#
_cell.length_a   1.000
_cell.length_b   1.000
_cell.length_c   1.000
_cell.angle_alpha   90.00
_cell.angle_beta   90.00
_cell.angle_gamma   90.00
#
_symmetry.space_group_name_H-M   'P 1'
#
loop_
_entity.id
_entity.type
_entity.pdbx_description
1 polymer ?
#
loop_
_entity_poly.entity_id
_entity_poly.type
_entity_poly.pdbx_seq_one_letter_code
_entity_poly.pdbx_strand_id
1 'polypeptide(L)'
;MMNRTKPRQREFRVGDEICYALASGVRYGTVIRVLGDAVEVEFEDGQKELKKVRDGRLRLIRRASQEESPVRQYSEDVREVRRRDIHRR
;
A
#
# COMPACT_ATOMS: atom_id res chain seq x y z
N MET A 1 -33.76 0.38 19.40
CA MET A 1 -32.35 -0.05 19.49
C MET A 1 -31.64 0.35 18.21
N MET A 2 -30.79 1.38 18.24
CA MET A 2 -30.01 1.80 17.07
C MET A 2 -28.59 1.31 17.29
N ASN A 3 -28.24 0.16 16.71
CA ASN A 3 -26.86 -0.30 16.64
C ASN A 3 -26.10 0.65 15.71
N ARG A 4 -25.59 1.75 16.27
CA ARG A 4 -24.51 2.52 15.66
C ARG A 4 -23.31 1.58 15.59
N THR A 5 -23.19 0.86 14.49
CA THR A 5 -21.98 0.13 14.14
C THR A 5 -20.88 1.18 14.08
N LYS A 6 -20.17 1.34 15.21
CA LYS A 6 -18.97 2.13 15.34
C LYS A 6 -18.13 1.82 14.09
N PRO A 7 -17.71 2.80 13.29
CA PRO A 7 -16.86 2.52 12.15
C PRO A 7 -15.63 1.83 12.73
N ARG A 8 -15.53 0.51 12.54
CA ARG A 8 -14.32 -0.25 12.84
C ARG A 8 -13.22 0.55 12.18
N GLN A 9 -12.28 1.06 12.97
CA GLN A 9 -11.12 1.74 12.44
C GLN A 9 -10.61 0.86 11.30
N ARG A 10 -10.58 1.41 10.08
CA ARG A 10 -10.22 0.63 8.90
C ARG A 10 -8.72 0.39 9.00
N GLU A 11 -8.35 -0.62 9.76
CA GLU A 11 -6.97 -1.10 9.85
C GLU A 11 -6.67 -1.79 8.53
N PHE A 12 -6.08 -1.05 7.61
CA PHE A 12 -5.53 -1.56 6.35
C PHE A 12 -4.16 -2.16 6.63
N ARG A 13 -3.82 -3.21 5.88
CA ARG A 13 -2.55 -3.94 5.95
C ARG A 13 -1.91 -4.00 4.57
N VAL A 14 -0.60 -4.19 4.54
CA VAL A 14 0.11 -4.46 3.29
C VAL A 14 -0.43 -5.75 2.66
N GLY A 15 -0.71 -5.70 1.35
CA GLY A 15 -1.36 -6.76 0.59
C GLY A 15 -2.90 -6.68 0.58
N ASP A 16 -3.52 -5.76 1.33
CA ASP A 16 -4.98 -5.56 1.24
C ASP A 16 -5.34 -4.97 -0.12
N GLU A 17 -6.39 -5.53 -0.74
CA GLU A 17 -6.96 -4.99 -1.96
C GLU A 17 -8.05 -3.98 -1.59
N ILE A 18 -7.92 -2.77 -2.12
CA ILE A 18 -8.82 -1.66 -1.86
C ILE A 18 -9.40 -1.13 -3.16
N CYS A 19 -10.56 -0.49 -3.06
CA CYS A 19 -11.08 0.34 -4.13
C CYS A 19 -11.18 1.80 -3.66
N TYR A 20 -10.91 2.71 -4.59
CA TYR A 20 -10.95 4.14 -4.37
C TYR A 20 -11.98 4.77 -5.31
N ALA A 21 -13.05 5.31 -4.73
CA ALA A 21 -14.10 5.99 -5.49
C ALA A 21 -13.66 7.39 -5.91
N LEU A 22 -13.55 7.61 -7.23
CA LEU A 22 -13.34 8.90 -7.87
C LEU A 22 -14.68 9.45 -8.39
N ALA A 23 -14.70 10.74 -8.73
CA ALA A 23 -15.86 11.32 -9.43
C ALA A 23 -16.13 10.65 -10.78
N SER A 24 -15.09 10.12 -11.43
CA SER A 24 -15.16 9.50 -12.76
C SER A 24 -15.30 7.97 -12.75
N GLY A 25 -15.36 7.33 -11.57
CA GLY A 25 -15.40 5.87 -11.48
C GLY A 25 -14.74 5.32 -10.22
N VAL A 26 -14.41 4.03 -10.22
CA VAL A 26 -13.71 3.37 -9.11
C VAL A 26 -12.36 2.87 -9.62
N ARG A 27 -11.29 3.11 -8.86
CA ARG A 27 -9.97 2.51 -9.11
C ARG A 27 -9.72 1.39 -8.11
N TYR A 28 -9.16 0.28 -8.58
CA TYR A 28 -8.73 -0.81 -7.72
C TYR A 28 -7.22 -0.76 -7.55
N GLY A 29 -6.75 -1.16 -6.38
CA GLY A 29 -5.33 -1.18 -6.09
C GLY A 29 -5.02 -1.97 -4.82
N THR A 30 -3.74 -2.25 -4.65
CA THR A 30 -3.23 -3.05 -3.54
C THR A 30 -2.40 -2.16 -2.62
N VAL A 31 -2.62 -2.27 -1.32
CA VAL A 31 -1.84 -1.56 -0.32
C VAL A 31 -0.43 -2.14 -0.31
N ILE A 32 0.56 -1.35 -0.72
CA ILE A 32 1.98 -1.74 -0.71
C ILE A 32 2.69 -1.28 0.56
N ARG A 33 2.16 -0.25 1.24
CA ARG A 33 2.74 0.29 2.48
C ARG A 33 1.67 0.92 3.37
N VAL A 34 1.83 0.82 4.68
CA VAL A 34 0.96 1.48 5.67
C VAL A 34 1.77 2.48 6.48
N LEU A 35 1.27 3.71 6.58
CA LEU A 35 1.88 4.85 7.26
C LEU A 35 0.89 5.44 8.27
N GLY A 36 0.57 4.69 9.33
CA GLY A 36 -0.26 5.15 10.44
C GLY A 36 -1.68 5.59 10.04
N ASP A 37 -1.84 6.86 9.62
CA ASP A 37 -3.10 7.44 9.14
C ASP A 37 -3.23 7.45 7.60
N ALA A 38 -2.21 7.02 6.87
CA ALA A 38 -2.21 6.88 5.42
C ALA A 38 -1.77 5.48 4.97
N VAL A 39 -2.15 5.10 3.76
CA VAL A 39 -1.72 3.89 3.06
C VAL A 39 -1.22 4.25 1.68
N GLU A 40 -0.13 3.63 1.27
CA GLU A 40 0.37 3.68 -0.10
C GLU A 40 -0.28 2.54 -0.87
N VAL A 41 -0.96 2.90 -1.95
CA VAL A 41 -1.70 1.97 -2.80
C VAL A 41 -1.08 2.01 -4.19
N GLU A 42 -0.74 0.84 -4.70
CA GLU A 42 -0.41 0.65 -6.11
C GLU A 42 -1.70 0.33 -6.88
N PHE A 43 -2.09 1.22 -7.78
CA PHE A 43 -3.26 1.03 -8.62
C PHE A 43 -2.92 0.17 -9.85
N GLU A 44 -3.95 -0.35 -10.52
CA GLU A 44 -3.81 -1.20 -11.72
C GLU A 44 -3.00 -0.55 -12.87
N ASP A 45 -2.91 0.79 -12.91
CA ASP A 45 -2.08 1.55 -13.87
C ASP A 45 -0.57 1.51 -13.54
N GLY A 46 -0.18 0.85 -12.44
CA GLY A 46 1.18 0.82 -11.91
C GLY A 46 1.58 2.09 -11.14
N GLN A 47 0.67 3.06 -11.02
CA GLN A 47 0.89 4.27 -10.23
C GLN A 47 0.72 4.00 -8.73
N LYS A 48 1.66 4.53 -7.94
CA LYS A 48 1.63 4.49 -6.48
C LYS A 48 1.10 5.81 -5.95
N GLU A 49 0.06 5.78 -5.13
CA GLU A 49 -0.42 6.97 -4.43
C GLU A 49 -0.63 6.75 -2.94
N LEU A 50 -0.40 7.80 -2.16
CA LEU A 50 -0.74 7.87 -0.75
C LEU A 50 -2.19 8.30 -0.57
N LYS A 51 -3.00 7.46 0.09
CA LYS A 51 -4.39 7.75 0.46
C LYS A 51 -4.58 7.67 1.96
N LYS A 52 -5.37 8.59 2.51
CA LYS A 52 -5.67 8.61 3.94
C LYS A 52 -6.64 7.47 4.30
N VAL A 53 -6.36 6.80 5.40
CA VAL A 53 -7.20 5.70 5.94
C VAL A 53 -8.62 6.18 6.26
N ARG A 54 -8.74 7.44 6.67
CA ARG A 54 -10.01 8.09 6.99
C ARG A 54 -10.76 8.62 5.76
N ASP A 55 -10.20 8.47 4.57
CA ASP A 55 -10.86 8.93 3.36
C ASP A 55 -12.12 8.09 3.11
N GLY A 56 -13.28 8.74 3.08
CA GLY A 56 -14.57 8.08 2.92
C GLY A 56 -14.70 7.31 1.60
N ARG A 57 -13.83 7.60 0.62
CA ARG A 57 -13.83 6.98 -0.72
C ARG A 57 -13.00 5.70 -0.78
N LEU A 58 -12.18 5.42 0.24
CA LEU A 58 -11.31 4.24 0.26
C LEU A 58 -12.00 3.07 0.97
N ARG A 59 -12.32 2.01 0.23
CA ARG A 59 -13.04 0.84 0.74
C ARG A 59 -12.18 -0.40 0.59
N LEU A 60 -12.11 -1.19 1.66
CA LEU A 60 -11.49 -2.51 1.63
C LEU A 60 -12.36 -3.47 0.82
N ILE A 61 -11.79 -4.08 -0.22
CA ILE A 61 -12.45 -5.08 -1.06
C ILE A 61 -12.11 -6.47 -0.56
N ARG A 62 -10.81 -6.75 -0.41
CA ARG A 62 -10.31 -8.04 0.04
C ARG A 62 -9.21 -7.82 1.06
N ARG A 63 -9.27 -8.56 2.17
CA ARG A 63 -8.13 -8.63 3.07
C ARG A 63 -7.06 -9.54 2.50
N ALA A 64 -5.80 -9.20 2.73
CA ALA A 64 -4.71 -10.15 2.61
C ALA A 64 -5.07 -11.37 3.48
N SER A 65 -5.45 -12.47 2.83
CA SER A 65 -5.53 -13.76 3.51
C SER A 65 -4.11 -14.09 3.95
N GLN A 66 -3.96 -14.75 5.09
CA GLN A 66 -2.67 -14.99 5.72
C GLN A 66 -1.88 -16.09 4.99
N GLU A 67 -1.87 -16.10 3.66
CA GLU A 67 -1.10 -17.02 2.83
C GLU A 67 -0.60 -16.23 1.62
N GLU A 68 0.72 -16.25 1.44
CA GLU A 68 1.48 -15.75 0.28
C GLU A 68 1.97 -14.28 0.31
N SER A 69 3.11 -14.12 1.01
CA SER A 69 4.35 -13.50 0.51
C SER A 69 4.24 -12.23 -0.37
N PRO A 70 4.62 -11.03 0.12
CA PRO A 70 4.74 -9.85 -0.73
C PRO A 70 5.94 -9.99 -1.66
N VAL A 71 5.67 -10.35 -2.92
CA VAL A 71 6.63 -10.22 -4.02
C VAL A 71 6.84 -8.73 -4.30
N ARG A 72 8.12 -8.33 -4.30
CA ARG A 72 8.73 -7.05 -4.75
C ARG A 72 8.86 -5.93 -3.72
N GLN A 73 9.89 -6.11 -2.88
CA GLN A 73 10.78 -5.00 -2.53
C GLN A 73 11.26 -4.30 -3.82
N TYR A 74 10.65 -3.17 -4.19
CA TYR A 74 11.48 -2.09 -4.73
C TYR A 74 12.13 -1.43 -3.51
N SER A 75 13.14 -2.11 -2.96
CA SER A 75 14.17 -1.39 -2.23
C SER A 75 14.80 -0.49 -3.27
N GLU A 76 14.59 0.81 -3.10
CA GLU A 76 15.53 1.78 -3.61
C GLU A 76 16.93 1.33 -3.15
N ASP A 77 17.74 0.81 -4.07
CA ASP A 77 19.19 0.68 -3.87
C ASP A 77 19.75 2.11 -3.81
N VAL A 78 19.56 2.71 -2.63
CA VAL A 78 20.10 3.99 -2.23
C VAL A 78 21.60 3.81 -2.01
N ARG A 79 22.35 4.41 -2.93
CA ARG A 79 23.64 5.09 -2.72
C ARG A 79 24.84 4.22 -2.30
N GLU A 80 25.72 4.08 -3.29
CA GLU A 80 27.08 4.64 -3.29
C GLU A 80 27.85 4.63 -1.96
N VAL A 81 28.84 3.73 -1.82
CA VAL A 81 30.13 4.09 -1.20
C VAL A 81 31.31 3.21 -1.65
N ARG A 82 32.25 3.90 -2.31
CA ARG A 82 33.72 3.91 -2.10
C ARG A 82 34.62 2.68 -2.35
N ARG A 83 35.60 3.00 -3.21
CA ARG A 83 37.07 2.80 -3.13
C ARG A 83 37.59 1.44 -3.60
N ARG A 84 38.34 1.42 -4.72
CA ARG A 84 39.76 1.77 -4.93
C ARG A 84 40.68 0.62 -4.51
N ASP A 85 41.56 0.25 -5.45
CA ASP A 85 42.74 -0.58 -5.26
C ASP A 85 42.39 -2.07 -5.01
N ILE A 86 43.04 -3.09 -5.56
CA ILE A 86 44.47 -3.30 -5.79
C ILE A 86 44.61 -4.55 -6.71
N HIS A 87 45.46 -4.44 -7.73
CA HIS A 87 46.44 -5.45 -8.18
C HIS A 87 46.26 -6.93 -7.71
N ARG A 88 46.35 -7.89 -8.65
CA ARG A 88 47.57 -8.72 -8.87
C ARG A 88 47.27 -10.09 -9.49
N ARG A 89 47.79 -10.25 -10.72
CA ARG A 89 48.48 -11.41 -11.32
C ARG A 89 47.65 -12.59 -11.83
#